data_AF-A0A941YDA6-F1
#
_entry.id   AF-A0A941YDA6-F1
#
_cell.length_a   1.000
_cell.length_b   1.000
_cell.length_c   1.000
_cell.angle_alpha   90.00
_cell.angle_beta   90.00
_cell.angle_gamma   90.00
#
_symmetry.space_group_name_H-M   'P 1'
#
loop_
_entity.id
_entity.type
_entity.pdbx_description
1 polymer ?
#
loop_
_entity_poly.entity_id
_entity_poly.type
_entity_poly.pdbx_seq_one_letter_code
_entity_poly.pdbx_strand_id
1 'polypeptide(L)'
;MTAALIERLGHHYKLSTFINGPVNDYFIGEALVELGEPYPYGEARHGYRGVFDYWYDKLGLLTPQAVVGILKQASKPKPPRKGSACPCRSGKIVRKCHRVQILWIQNRFPTDFLLSEAESLAEVVRIAEEHANSQKSIAA
;
A
#
# COMPACT_ATOMS: atom_id res chain seq x y z
N MET A 1 6.11 -0.16 -5.41
CA MET A 1 6.04 1.08 -6.23
C MET A 1 4.78 1.19 -7.09
N THR A 2 4.03 0.11 -7.31
CA THR A 2 2.81 0.07 -8.14
C THR A 2 1.66 0.93 -7.59
N ALA A 3 1.38 0.88 -6.29
CA ALA A 3 0.27 1.62 -5.69
C ALA A 3 0.45 3.16 -5.79
N ALA A 4 1.60 3.70 -5.40
CA ALA A 4 1.86 5.14 -5.50
C ALA A 4 1.81 5.66 -6.96
N LEU A 5 2.25 4.81 -7.91
CA LEU A 5 2.19 5.12 -9.33
C LEU A 5 0.74 5.19 -9.84
N ILE A 6 -0.08 4.21 -9.49
CA ILE A 6 -1.50 4.18 -9.88
C ILE A 6 -2.27 5.34 -9.22
N GLU A 7 -1.96 5.68 -7.96
CA GLU A 7 -2.54 6.85 -7.28
C GLU A 7 -2.31 8.13 -8.08
N ARG A 8 -1.07 8.35 -8.54
CA ARG A 8 -0.66 9.54 -9.29
C ARG A 8 -1.24 9.60 -10.70
N LEU A 9 -1.49 8.45 -11.34
CA LEU A 9 -1.92 8.38 -12.75
C LEU A 9 -3.44 8.30 -12.94
N GLY A 10 -4.19 7.84 -11.94
CA GLY A 10 -5.64 7.71 -11.97
C GLY A 10 -6.18 6.64 -12.95
N HIS A 11 -7.51 6.52 -13.04
CA HIS A 11 -8.21 5.47 -13.81
C HIS A 11 -8.17 5.65 -15.34
N HIS A 12 -7.75 6.81 -15.85
CA HIS A 12 -7.61 7.09 -17.28
C HIS A 12 -6.24 7.69 -17.55
N TYR A 13 -5.22 6.84 -17.65
CA TYR A 13 -3.85 7.29 -17.82
C TYR A 13 -3.61 7.72 -19.28
N LYS A 14 -3.11 8.95 -19.46
CA LYS A 14 -2.46 9.35 -20.71
C LYS A 14 -0.98 9.03 -20.59
N LEU A 15 -0.38 8.49 -21.64
CA LEU A 15 1.07 8.25 -21.69
C LEU A 15 1.86 9.52 -21.35
N SER A 16 1.38 10.69 -21.79
CA SER A 16 2.01 11.98 -21.48
C SER A 16 2.02 12.29 -19.97
N THR A 17 0.98 11.94 -19.22
CA THR A 17 0.97 12.12 -17.76
C THR A 17 1.98 11.22 -17.06
N PHE A 18 2.15 9.99 -17.57
CA PHE A 18 3.17 9.07 -17.05
C PHE A 18 4.59 9.55 -17.33
N ILE A 19 4.85 10.00 -18.57
CA ILE A 19 6.15 10.52 -18.97
C ILE A 19 6.49 11.79 -18.19
N ASN A 20 5.56 12.75 -18.15
CA ASN A 20 5.82 14.06 -17.55
C ASN A 20 5.81 14.07 -16.01
N GLY A 21 5.31 13.01 -15.37
CA GLY A 21 5.32 12.86 -13.92
C GLY A 21 6.37 11.83 -13.49
N PRO A 22 5.97 10.57 -13.19
CA PRO A 22 6.86 9.56 -12.63
C PRO A 22 8.20 9.35 -13.36
N VAL A 23 8.18 9.34 -14.70
CA VAL A 23 9.41 9.12 -15.49
C VAL A 23 10.33 10.34 -15.41
N ASN A 24 9.77 11.55 -15.52
CA ASN A 24 10.54 12.79 -15.37
C ASN A 24 11.11 12.93 -13.96
N ASP A 25 10.31 12.68 -12.91
CA ASP A 25 10.75 12.68 -11.51
C ASP A 25 11.91 11.71 -11.29
N TYR A 26 11.85 10.52 -11.90
CA TYR A 26 12.92 9.53 -11.84
C TYR A 26 14.21 10.08 -12.45
N PHE A 27 14.18 10.59 -13.69
CA PHE A 27 15.38 11.10 -14.36
C PHE A 27 15.97 12.33 -13.69
N ILE A 28 15.14 13.21 -13.11
CA ILE A 28 15.61 14.32 -12.28
C ILE A 28 16.36 13.78 -11.05
N GLY A 29 15.81 12.75 -10.40
CA GLY A 29 16.47 12.09 -9.27
C GLY A 29 17.83 11.49 -9.66
N GLU A 30 17.88 10.72 -10.75
CA GLU A 30 19.13 10.14 -11.25
C GLU A 30 20.18 11.20 -11.57
N ALA A 31 19.80 12.26 -12.28
CA ALA A 31 20.72 13.34 -12.64
C ALA A 31 21.30 14.06 -11.41
N LEU A 32 20.51 14.24 -10.35
CA LEU A 32 20.98 14.82 -9.09
C LEU A 32 21.96 13.89 -8.38
N VAL A 33 21.66 12.59 -8.32
CA VAL A 33 22.55 11.58 -7.72
C VAL A 33 23.89 11.49 -8.47
N GLU A 34 23.87 11.55 -9.80
CA GLU A 34 25.09 11.59 -10.62
C GLU A 34 25.97 12.82 -10.32
N LEU A 35 25.35 13.93 -9.89
CA LEU A 35 26.04 15.15 -9.47
C LEU A 35 26.50 15.12 -8.00
N GLY A 36 26.24 14.02 -7.28
CA GLY A 36 26.58 13.85 -5.86
C GLY A 36 25.56 14.45 -4.89
N GLU A 37 24.40 14.89 -5.39
CA GLU A 37 23.29 15.36 -4.58
C GLU A 37 22.41 14.17 -4.11
N PRO A 38 21.74 14.27 -2.95
CA PRO A 38 20.80 13.24 -2.53
C PRO A 38 19.55 13.21 -3.42
N TYR A 39 18.81 12.08 -3.43
CA TYR A 39 17.51 12.04 -4.09
C TYR A 39 16.57 13.13 -3.56
N PRO A 40 15.95 13.95 -4.42
CA PRO A 40 15.22 15.16 -4.04
C PRO A 40 13.96 14.90 -3.20
N TYR A 41 13.43 13.66 -3.24
CA TYR A 41 12.21 13.27 -2.54
C TYR A 41 12.47 12.24 -1.43
N GLY A 42 13.75 12.04 -1.08
CA GLY A 42 14.19 10.95 -0.22
C GLY A 42 14.06 9.58 -0.89
N GLU A 43 14.43 8.53 -0.15
CA GLU A 43 14.39 7.15 -0.62
C GLU A 43 13.29 6.36 0.09
N ALA A 44 12.32 5.88 -0.68
CA ALA A 44 11.40 4.87 -0.17
C ALA A 44 12.15 3.54 -0.03
N ARG A 45 11.87 2.79 1.04
CA ARG A 45 12.45 1.44 1.21
C ARG A 45 12.10 0.56 0.02
N HIS A 46 13.05 -0.24 -0.44
CA HIS A 46 12.82 -1.10 -1.61
C HIS A 46 11.90 -2.30 -1.32
N GLY A 47 11.36 -2.86 -2.40
CA GLY A 47 10.51 -4.05 -2.37
C GLY A 47 9.21 -3.84 -1.57
N TYR A 48 8.77 -4.91 -0.89
CA TYR A 48 7.51 -4.89 -0.12
C TYR A 48 7.55 -3.98 1.10
N ARG A 49 8.73 -3.64 1.63
CA ARG A 49 8.85 -2.72 2.78
C ARG A 49 8.32 -1.34 2.43
N GLY A 50 8.72 -0.78 1.29
CA GLY A 50 8.21 0.51 0.83
C GLY A 50 6.74 0.48 0.44
N VAL A 51 6.23 -0.68 -0.02
CA VAL A 51 4.80 -0.85 -0.27
C VAL A 51 4.02 -0.76 1.04
N PHE A 52 4.49 -1.42 2.09
CA PHE A 52 3.90 -1.29 3.41
C PHE A 52 4.02 0.13 3.96
N ASP A 53 5.16 0.80 3.79
CA ASP A 53 5.32 2.20 4.22
C ASP A 53 4.29 3.13 3.60
N TYR A 54 4.10 2.99 2.28
CA TYR A 54 3.07 3.74 1.57
C TYR A 54 1.69 3.52 2.20
N TRP A 55 1.31 2.26 2.48
CA TRP A 55 0.01 1.98 3.07
C TRP A 55 -0.09 2.37 4.56
N TYR A 56 0.99 2.29 5.33
CA TYR A 56 1.01 2.76 6.71
C TYR A 56 0.76 4.25 6.80
N ASP A 57 1.41 5.03 5.94
CA ASP A 57 1.20 6.47 5.83
C ASP A 57 -0.26 6.79 5.46
N LYS A 58 -0.78 6.20 4.38
CA LYS A 58 -2.15 6.50 3.90
C LYS A 58 -3.25 6.02 4.85
N LEU A 59 -3.02 4.93 5.57
CA LEU A 59 -4.05 4.31 6.41
C LEU A 59 -3.93 4.68 7.89
N GLY A 60 -2.81 5.24 8.33
CA GLY A 60 -2.52 5.44 9.75
C GLY A 60 -2.46 4.13 10.53
N LEU A 61 -1.97 3.06 9.88
CA LEU A 61 -1.88 1.72 10.44
C LEU A 61 -0.44 1.34 10.72
N LEU A 62 -0.23 0.43 11.66
CA LEU A 62 1.10 0.01 12.09
C LEU A 62 1.36 -1.49 11.88
N THR A 63 0.35 -2.25 11.44
CA THR A 63 0.48 -3.71 11.30
C THR A 63 0.21 -4.16 9.86
N PRO A 64 1.05 -5.06 9.31
CA PRO A 64 0.85 -5.60 7.96
C PRO A 64 -0.53 -6.24 7.77
N GLN A 65 -1.01 -6.96 8.78
CA GLN A 65 -2.30 -7.65 8.75
C GLN A 65 -3.47 -6.67 8.65
N ALA A 66 -3.37 -5.52 9.32
CA ALA A 66 -4.40 -4.49 9.23
C ALA A 66 -4.45 -3.86 7.83
N VAL A 67 -3.28 -3.59 7.23
CA VAL A 67 -3.18 -3.10 5.84
C VAL A 67 -3.84 -4.08 4.88
N VAL A 68 -3.43 -5.35 4.90
CA VAL A 68 -4.01 -6.42 4.06
C VAL A 68 -5.53 -6.49 4.25
N GLY A 69 -6.01 -6.46 5.50
CA GLY A 69 -7.44 -6.52 5.79
C GLY A 69 -8.23 -5.33 5.24
N ILE A 70 -7.66 -4.12 5.29
CA ILE A 70 -8.29 -2.93 4.70
C ILE A 70 -8.31 -3.01 3.18
N LEU A 71 -7.21 -3.41 2.54
CA LEU A 71 -7.15 -3.56 1.08
C LEU A 71 -8.13 -4.63 0.57
N LYS A 72 -8.22 -5.78 1.23
CA LYS A 72 -9.24 -6.82 0.93
C LYS A 72 -10.66 -6.32 1.14
N GLN A 73 -10.88 -5.38 2.05
CA GLN A 73 -12.20 -4.78 2.24
C GLN A 73 -12.51 -3.72 1.17
N ALA A 74 -11.50 -2.98 0.72
CA ALA A 74 -11.61 -1.98 -0.33
C ALA A 74 -11.78 -2.60 -1.72
N SER A 75 -11.19 -3.77 -1.99
CA SER A 75 -11.36 -4.48 -3.28
C SER A 75 -12.77 -5.00 -3.52
N LYS A 76 -13.64 -5.04 -2.49
CA LYS A 76 -15.02 -5.48 -2.64
C LYS A 76 -15.85 -4.39 -3.32
N PRO A 77 -16.68 -4.73 -4.33
CA PRO A 77 -17.49 -3.75 -5.06
C PRO A 77 -18.63 -3.16 -4.20
N LYS A 78 -19.01 -3.86 -3.12
CA LYS A 78 -20.06 -3.40 -2.21
C LYS A 78 -19.45 -2.76 -0.96
N PRO A 79 -20.04 -1.66 -0.44
CA PRO A 79 -19.58 -1.07 0.79
C PRO A 79 -19.70 -2.06 1.97
N PRO A 80 -18.85 -1.91 3.01
CA PRO A 80 -18.92 -2.73 4.21
C PRO A 80 -20.33 -2.69 4.81
N ARG A 81 -20.85 -3.86 5.23
CA ARG A 81 -22.16 -3.96 5.88
C ARG A 81 -22.23 -3.02 7.10
N LYS A 82 -23.41 -2.45 7.36
CA LYS A 82 -23.65 -1.65 8.57
C LYS A 82 -23.30 -2.48 9.81
N GLY A 83 -22.48 -1.91 10.69
CA GLY A 83 -22.05 -2.58 11.92
C GLY A 83 -20.89 -3.57 11.76
N SER A 84 -20.35 -3.77 10.56
CA SER A 84 -19.17 -4.63 10.36
C SER A 84 -17.97 -4.13 11.16
N ALA A 85 -17.28 -5.08 11.81
CA ALA A 85 -16.03 -4.83 12.51
C ALA A 85 -14.96 -4.34 11.54
N CYS A 86 -14.13 -3.39 11.99
CA CYS A 86 -13.03 -2.89 11.18
C CYS A 86 -11.89 -3.92 11.11
N PRO A 87 -11.37 -4.23 9.92
CA PRO A 87 -10.34 -5.27 9.76
C PRO A 87 -8.98 -4.85 10.36
N CYS A 88 -8.81 -3.59 10.76
CA CYS A 88 -7.61 -3.12 11.47
C CYS A 88 -7.47 -3.64 12.92
N ARG A 89 -8.44 -4.41 13.42
CA ARG A 89 -8.47 -4.99 14.78
C ARG A 89 -8.50 -3.98 15.94
N SER A 90 -8.86 -2.72 15.69
CA SER A 90 -9.05 -1.70 16.74
C SER A 90 -10.28 -1.93 17.64
N GLY A 91 -11.09 -2.98 17.39
CA GLY A 91 -12.38 -3.21 18.05
C GLY A 91 -13.52 -2.29 17.60
N LYS A 92 -13.25 -1.29 16.77
CA LYS A 92 -14.25 -0.36 16.23
C LYS A 92 -14.94 -0.93 14.99
N ILE A 93 -16.15 -0.46 14.69
CA ILE A 93 -16.82 -0.74 13.40
C ILE A 93 -16.23 0.11 12.27
N VAL A 94 -16.28 -0.37 11.04
CA VAL A 94 -15.69 0.33 9.87
C VAL A 94 -16.13 1.78 9.77
N ARG A 95 -17.43 2.05 9.96
CA ARG A 95 -18.01 3.40 9.89
C ARG A 95 -17.35 4.41 10.85
N LYS A 96 -16.88 3.94 12.02
CA LYS A 96 -16.26 4.78 13.06
C LYS A 96 -14.72 4.65 13.08
N CYS A 97 -14.13 4.01 12.08
CA CYS A 97 -12.71 3.70 12.04
C CYS A 97 -12.14 4.07 10.67
N HIS A 98 -12.06 3.12 9.74
CA HIS A 98 -11.39 3.33 8.44
C HIS A 98 -12.33 3.53 7.24
N ARG A 99 -13.59 3.96 7.45
CA ARG A 99 -14.53 4.17 6.33
C ARG A 99 -14.02 5.21 5.33
N VAL A 100 -13.44 6.31 5.82
CA VAL A 100 -12.93 7.39 4.95
C VAL A 100 -11.79 6.85 4.08
N GLN A 101 -10.84 6.14 4.68
CA GLN A 101 -9.70 5.54 3.98
C GLN A 101 -10.17 4.49 2.97
N ILE A 102 -11.09 3.59 3.33
CA ILE A 102 -11.62 2.59 2.40
C ILE A 102 -12.25 3.25 1.17
N LEU A 103 -13.09 4.27 1.37
CA LEU A 103 -13.72 4.99 0.25
C LEU A 103 -12.68 5.76 -0.58
N TRP A 104 -11.67 6.35 0.07
CA TRP A 104 -10.58 7.04 -0.59
C TRP A 104 -9.80 6.10 -1.52
N ILE A 105 -9.52 4.87 -1.07
CA ILE A 105 -8.86 3.82 -1.86
C ILE A 105 -9.77 3.41 -3.03
N GLN A 106 -11.03 3.09 -2.75
CA GLN A 106 -11.98 2.63 -3.77
C GLN A 106 -12.17 3.63 -4.92
N ASN A 107 -12.05 4.93 -4.64
CA ASN A 107 -12.18 5.98 -5.65
C ASN A 107 -10.91 6.20 -6.48
N ARG A 108 -9.77 5.65 -6.06
CA ARG A 108 -8.46 5.90 -6.68
C ARG A 108 -7.87 4.69 -7.39
N PHE A 109 -8.30 3.50 -7.01
CA PHE A 109 -7.68 2.27 -7.42
C PHE A 109 -8.71 1.30 -8.03
N PRO A 110 -8.38 0.66 -9.17
CA PRO A 110 -9.14 -0.47 -9.69
C PRO A 110 -9.29 -1.59 -8.65
N THR A 111 -10.47 -2.19 -8.56
CA THR A 111 -10.77 -3.22 -7.56
C THR A 111 -9.93 -4.49 -7.73
N ASP A 112 -9.61 -4.85 -8.97
CA ASP A 112 -8.73 -5.95 -9.35
C ASP A 112 -7.28 -5.68 -8.92
N PHE A 113 -6.78 -4.46 -9.12
CA PHE A 113 -5.49 -4.04 -8.57
C PHE A 113 -5.47 -4.15 -7.04
N LEU A 114 -6.50 -3.67 -6.36
CA LEU A 114 -6.56 -3.75 -4.89
C LEU A 114 -6.58 -5.20 -4.39
N LEU A 115 -7.23 -6.09 -5.12
CA LEU A 115 -7.26 -7.51 -4.78
C LEU A 115 -5.88 -8.15 -4.95
N SER A 116 -5.25 -7.97 -6.11
CA SER A 116 -3.94 -8.55 -6.40
C SER A 116 -2.85 -8.00 -5.46
N GLU A 117 -2.89 -6.71 -5.15
CA GLU A 117 -2.02 -6.08 -4.17
C GLU A 117 -2.23 -6.69 -2.78
N ALA A 118 -3.49 -6.85 -2.35
CA ALA A 118 -3.79 -7.42 -1.04
C ALA A 118 -3.38 -8.89 -0.90
N GLU A 119 -3.48 -9.67 -1.98
CA GLU A 119 -3.03 -11.07 -2.04
C GLU A 119 -1.51 -11.16 -1.99
N SER A 120 -0.82 -10.35 -2.79
CA SER A 120 0.64 -10.28 -2.79
C SER A 120 1.20 -9.91 -1.41
N LEU A 121 0.60 -8.91 -0.75
CA LEU A 121 1.00 -8.50 0.59
C LEU A 121 0.64 -9.54 1.66
N ALA A 122 -0.48 -10.25 1.51
CA ALA A 122 -0.84 -11.34 2.42
C ALA A 122 0.19 -12.46 2.39
N GLU A 123 0.69 -12.80 1.19
CA GLU A 123 1.70 -13.83 1.01
C GLU A 123 3.04 -13.43 1.66
N VAL A 124 3.46 -12.18 1.49
CA VAL A 124 4.66 -11.64 2.16
C VAL A 124 4.53 -11.72 3.68
N VAL A 125 3.36 -11.41 4.23
CA VAL A 125 3.09 -11.52 5.67
C VAL A 125 3.19 -12.97 6.14
N ARG A 126 2.60 -13.91 5.40
CA ARG A 126 2.65 -15.35 5.70
C ARG A 126 4.10 -15.85 5.78
N ILE A 127 4.91 -15.55 4.76
CA ILE A 127 6.33 -15.93 4.70
C ILE A 127 7.10 -15.34 5.89
N ALA A 128 6.87 -14.05 6.20
CA ALA A 128 7.54 -13.39 7.33
C ALA A 128 7.17 -14.02 8.68
N GLU A 129 5.91 -14.41 8.88
CA GLU A 129 5.44 -15.09 10.09
C GLU A 129 6.05 -16.50 10.22
N GLU A 130 6.14 -17.26 9.13
CA GLU A 130 6.77 -18.58 9.10
C GLU A 130 8.26 -18.52 9.45
N HIS A 131 8.98 -17.55 8.87
CA HIS A 131 10.39 -17.33 9.18
C HIS A 131 10.59 -16.96 10.65
N ALA A 132 9.76 -16.06 11.18
CA ALA A 132 9.83 -15.66 12.58
C ALA A 132 9.53 -16.82 13.56
N ASN A 133 8.57 -17.68 13.21
CA ASN A 133 8.23 -18.85 14.02
C ASN A 133 9.34 -19.91 13.99
N SER A 134 9.95 -20.13 12.82
CA SER A 134 11.07 -21.06 12.64
C SER A 134 12.31 -20.64 13.42
N GLN A 135 12.60 -19.33 13.48
CA GLN A 135 13.69 -18.80 14.29
C GLN A 135 13.44 -18.95 15.79
N LYS A 136 12.19 -18.79 16.25
CA LYS A 136 11.82 -18.99 17.66
C LYS A 136 11.91 -20.45 18.11
N SER A 137 11.60 -21.41 17.24
CA SER A 137 11.71 -22.84 17.58
C SER A 137 13.15 -23.35 17.64
N ILE A 138 14.10 -22.67 17.00
CA ILE A 138 15.54 -23.00 17.06
C ILE A 138 16.19 -22.38 18.31
N ALA A 139 15.65 -21.27 18.81
CA ALA A 139 16.17 -20.54 19.96
C ALA A 139 15.59 -21.00 21.31
N ALA A 140 14.67 -21.96 21.32
CA ALA A 140 14.02 -22.55 22.50
C ALA A 140 14.53 -23.96 22.75
#